data_AF-A0A256WBY5-F1
#
_entry.id   AF-A0A256WBY5-F1
#
_cell.length_a   1.000
_cell.length_b   1.000
_cell.length_c   1.000
_cell.angle_alpha   90.00
_cell.angle_beta   90.00
_cell.angle_gamma   90.00
#
_symmetry.space_group_name_H-M   'P 1'
#
loop_
_entity.id
_entity.type
_entity.pdbx_description
1 polymer ?
#
loop_
_entity_poly.entity_id
_entity_poly.type
_entity_poly.pdbx_seq_one_letter_code
_entity_poly.pdbx_strand_id
1 'polypeptide(L)'
;MLLALNAQSQSMDWVLLSTDSSNGGCTSNTDCNTDILCYGLQYTPNVTGVLTSYTTGFFTTCTTSGNPVTSNSSCSMTDNSDAYDACAGYGLVLFNSSGNSGNPTNNSVTAGVPVIIHQVCFTVPSGESITITEDDITDLTTNVDLSGGGSTTEFPSYSDFTIINNNVCQGPTATDNESLNNSQGPVSQQVVTEDDGYGIDSDPNNDIDITSVDIDQGTAGQQTTLVVSGEGTWSADNAGNVTFTPETGYTDDPTPITYTIRDLTNLESNAATITVKYKRADLSVTKDDGSTQYTAGTTVTYTVTVTNNGPSDAV
;
A
#
# COMPACT_ATOMS: atom_id res chain seq x y z
N MET A 1 -6.23 36.18 -30.13
CA MET A 1 -6.57 34.75 -30.23
C MET A 1 -6.61 34.24 -28.80
N LEU A 2 -7.82 34.14 -28.24
CA LEU A 2 -8.04 33.75 -26.85
C LEU A 2 -7.62 32.27 -26.74
N LEU A 3 -6.66 31.97 -25.87
CA LEU A 3 -6.35 30.60 -25.48
C LEU A 3 -7.63 30.03 -24.85
N ALA A 4 -8.20 28.99 -25.46
CA ALA A 4 -9.19 28.16 -24.80
C ALA A 4 -8.49 27.53 -23.59
N LEU A 5 -8.83 27.99 -22.37
CA LEU A 5 -8.70 27.12 -21.21
C LEU A 5 -9.55 25.89 -21.55
N ASN A 6 -8.94 24.70 -21.52
CA ASN A 6 -9.69 23.45 -21.47
C ASN A 6 -10.61 23.57 -20.24
N ALA A 7 -11.90 23.80 -20.47
CA ALA A 7 -12.90 23.63 -19.43
C ALA A 7 -12.87 22.15 -19.07
N GLN A 8 -12.31 21.81 -17.91
CA GLN A 8 -12.54 20.48 -17.34
C GLN A 8 -14.03 20.41 -17.01
N SER A 9 -14.72 19.43 -17.59
CA SER A 9 -16.14 19.21 -17.30
C SER A 9 -16.28 18.73 -15.86
N GLN A 10 -17.25 19.27 -15.14
CA GLN A 10 -17.74 18.71 -13.88
C GLN A 10 -18.05 17.21 -14.06
N SER A 11 -17.52 16.35 -13.18
CA SER A 11 -17.72 14.89 -13.23
C SER A 11 -17.91 14.29 -11.85
N MET A 12 -18.55 13.12 -11.83
CA MET A 12 -18.55 12.20 -10.70
C MET A 12 -18.04 10.84 -11.13
N ASP A 13 -17.07 10.31 -10.40
CA ASP A 13 -16.37 9.07 -10.71
C ASP A 13 -16.24 8.22 -9.44
N TRP A 14 -16.30 6.90 -9.58
CA TRP A 14 -16.05 5.98 -8.46
C TRP A 14 -14.57 5.65 -8.36
N VAL A 15 -14.01 5.81 -7.16
CA VAL A 15 -12.58 5.54 -6.88
C VAL A 15 -12.46 4.56 -5.72
N LEU A 16 -11.70 3.49 -5.91
CA LEU A 16 -11.44 2.52 -4.84
C LEU A 16 -10.71 3.22 -3.68
N LEU A 17 -11.17 2.99 -2.46
CA LEU A 17 -10.53 3.50 -1.25
C LEU A 17 -9.75 2.36 -0.59
N SER A 18 -8.45 2.56 -0.38
CA SER A 18 -7.60 1.58 0.27
C SER A 18 -8.08 1.29 1.69
N THR A 19 -7.74 0.12 2.20
CA THR A 19 -7.93 -0.29 3.60
C THR A 19 -7.49 0.84 4.54
N ASP A 20 -8.31 1.14 5.54
CA ASP A 20 -8.09 2.16 6.58
C ASP A 20 -7.85 3.61 6.08
N SER A 21 -8.00 3.89 4.78
CA SER A 21 -7.90 5.27 4.28
C SER A 21 -9.02 6.14 4.84
N SER A 22 -8.65 7.31 5.34
CA SER A 22 -9.59 8.31 5.85
C SER A 22 -9.89 9.37 4.80
N ASN A 23 -11.19 9.58 4.54
CA ASN A 23 -11.70 10.60 3.63
C ASN A 23 -12.73 11.42 4.41
N GLY A 24 -12.30 12.55 4.99
CA GLY A 24 -13.14 13.32 5.90
C GLY A 24 -13.54 12.50 7.14
N GLY A 25 -14.84 12.33 7.36
CA GLY A 25 -15.43 11.51 8.43
C GLY A 25 -15.58 10.03 8.08
N CYS A 26 -15.27 9.62 6.84
CA CYS A 26 -15.26 8.22 6.44
C CYS A 26 -13.90 7.58 6.69
N THR A 27 -13.90 6.32 7.10
CA THR A 27 -12.75 5.43 7.04
C THR A 27 -13.15 4.23 6.20
N SER A 28 -12.33 3.90 5.21
CA SER A 28 -12.55 2.74 4.35
C SER A 28 -12.29 1.45 5.13
N ASN A 29 -13.19 0.48 4.97
CA ASN A 29 -13.01 -0.90 5.43
C ASN A 29 -12.95 -1.87 4.25
N THR A 30 -12.42 -1.42 3.10
CA THR A 30 -12.03 -2.31 2.00
C THR A 30 -11.18 -3.43 2.57
N ASP A 31 -11.55 -4.67 2.29
CA ASP A 31 -10.85 -5.86 2.72
C ASP A 31 -11.26 -7.02 1.81
N CYS A 32 -10.37 -7.36 0.88
CA CYS A 32 -10.59 -8.44 -0.06
C CYS A 32 -10.69 -9.82 0.62
N ASN A 33 -10.23 -9.98 1.87
CA ASN A 33 -10.42 -11.23 2.62
C ASN A 33 -11.88 -11.43 3.08
N THR A 34 -12.67 -10.35 3.12
CA THR A 34 -14.09 -10.36 3.51
C THR A 34 -15.02 -9.95 2.35
N ASP A 35 -14.49 -9.91 1.13
CA ASP A 35 -15.20 -9.49 -0.09
C ASP A 35 -15.77 -8.05 -0.02
N ILE A 36 -15.26 -7.20 0.87
CA ILE A 36 -15.73 -5.81 1.02
C ILE A 36 -14.85 -4.88 0.19
N LEU A 37 -15.47 -4.11 -0.70
CA LEU A 37 -14.82 -3.08 -1.51
C LEU A 37 -15.49 -1.73 -1.29
N CYS A 38 -14.78 -0.77 -0.72
CA CYS A 38 -15.27 0.58 -0.51
C CYS A 38 -14.81 1.52 -1.62
N TYR A 39 -15.77 2.24 -2.18
CA TYR A 39 -15.52 3.24 -3.21
C TYR A 39 -15.96 4.62 -2.71
N GLY A 40 -15.13 5.61 -3.01
CA GLY A 40 -15.45 7.01 -2.85
C GLY A 40 -16.16 7.52 -4.09
N LEU A 41 -17.25 8.26 -3.90
CA LEU A 41 -17.81 9.09 -4.96
C LEU A 41 -16.95 10.36 -5.06
N GLN A 42 -16.10 10.40 -6.08
CA GLN A 42 -15.19 11.50 -6.36
C GLN A 42 -15.91 12.54 -7.21
N TYR A 43 -16.02 13.75 -6.71
CA TYR A 43 -16.56 14.89 -7.43
C TYR A 43 -15.45 15.81 -7.91
N THR A 44 -15.41 16.09 -9.21
CA THR A 44 -14.55 17.11 -9.82
C THR A 44 -15.42 18.32 -10.19
N PRO A 45 -15.32 19.45 -9.48
CA PRO A 45 -16.14 20.63 -9.74
C PRO A 45 -15.64 21.43 -10.96
N ASN A 46 -16.51 22.19 -11.61
CA ASN A 46 -16.11 23.18 -12.62
C ASN A 46 -15.91 24.58 -11.99
N VAL A 47 -16.43 24.81 -10.79
CA VAL A 47 -16.29 26.07 -10.04
C VAL A 47 -15.49 25.92 -8.74
N THR A 48 -14.97 27.04 -8.25
CA THR A 48 -14.32 27.14 -6.93
C THR A 48 -15.25 27.81 -5.93
N GLY A 49 -15.46 27.18 -4.79
CA GLY A 49 -16.41 27.64 -3.80
C GLY A 49 -16.58 26.68 -2.62
N VAL A 50 -17.76 26.69 -2.03
CA VAL A 50 -18.14 25.80 -0.94
C VAL A 50 -19.27 24.91 -1.42
N LEU A 51 -19.03 23.61 -1.52
CA LEU A 51 -20.07 22.63 -1.80
C LEU A 51 -21.03 22.61 -0.60
N THR A 52 -22.30 22.94 -0.79
CA THR A 52 -23.30 23.07 0.29
C THR A 52 -24.22 21.87 0.39
N SER A 53 -24.48 21.22 -0.75
CA SER A 53 -25.17 19.92 -0.82
C SER A 53 -24.84 19.17 -2.10
N TYR A 54 -25.11 17.87 -2.07
CA TYR A 54 -25.15 17.03 -3.26
C TYR A 54 -26.27 16.00 -3.11
N THR A 55 -26.90 15.66 -4.23
CA THR A 55 -27.94 14.62 -4.30
C THR A 55 -27.65 13.76 -5.51
N THR A 56 -27.56 12.45 -5.27
CA THR A 56 -27.30 11.46 -6.30
C THR A 56 -28.16 10.23 -6.06
N GLY A 57 -28.54 9.54 -7.13
CA GLY A 57 -29.20 8.24 -7.07
C GLY A 57 -28.59 7.31 -8.10
N PHE A 58 -28.44 6.05 -7.70
CA PHE A 58 -27.80 5.03 -8.49
C PHE A 58 -28.54 3.70 -8.35
N PHE A 59 -28.51 2.91 -9.41
CA PHE A 59 -28.82 1.49 -9.34
C PHE A 59 -27.54 0.67 -9.28
N THR A 60 -27.54 -0.43 -8.54
CA THR A 60 -26.54 -1.47 -8.70
C THR A 60 -27.13 -2.86 -8.82
N THR A 61 -26.49 -3.71 -9.62
CA THR A 61 -26.86 -5.14 -9.77
C THR A 61 -26.57 -5.92 -8.50
N CYS A 62 -27.44 -6.88 -8.17
CA CYS A 62 -27.24 -7.75 -7.02
C CYS A 62 -26.19 -8.83 -7.25
N THR A 63 -25.59 -9.33 -6.17
CA THR A 63 -24.64 -10.45 -6.16
C THR A 63 -25.34 -11.76 -5.79
N THR A 64 -24.63 -12.89 -5.82
CA THR A 64 -25.19 -14.14 -5.30
C THR A 64 -25.50 -14.10 -3.80
N SER A 65 -24.85 -13.19 -3.07
CA SER A 65 -25.10 -12.89 -1.65
C SER A 65 -26.30 -11.95 -1.42
N GLY A 66 -26.92 -11.40 -2.47
CA GLY A 66 -28.05 -10.50 -2.39
C GLY A 66 -27.66 -9.03 -2.59
N ASN A 67 -28.13 -8.15 -1.69
CA ASN A 67 -27.82 -6.72 -1.74
C ASN A 67 -26.31 -6.49 -1.52
N PRO A 68 -25.59 -5.92 -2.51
CA PRO A 68 -24.17 -5.65 -2.34
C PRO A 68 -23.90 -4.43 -1.47
N VAL A 69 -24.80 -3.45 -1.36
CA VAL A 69 -24.57 -2.19 -0.62
C VAL A 69 -24.57 -2.46 0.89
N THR A 70 -23.41 -2.41 1.52
CA THR A 70 -23.25 -2.64 2.97
C THR A 70 -23.16 -1.35 3.78
N SER A 71 -22.68 -0.28 3.16
CA SER A 71 -22.69 1.08 3.74
C SER A 71 -22.84 2.12 2.62
N ASN A 72 -23.45 3.26 2.97
CA ASN A 72 -23.68 4.38 2.07
C ASN A 72 -23.73 5.63 2.95
N SER A 73 -22.64 6.40 3.01
CA SER A 73 -22.52 7.51 3.96
C SER A 73 -21.68 8.66 3.43
N SER A 74 -22.16 9.88 3.74
CA SER A 74 -21.48 11.13 3.47
C SER A 74 -20.20 11.25 4.28
N CYS A 75 -19.13 11.67 3.60
CA CYS A 75 -17.81 11.79 4.20
C CYS A 75 -17.50 13.17 4.75
N SER A 76 -18.26 14.20 4.39
CA SER A 76 -17.92 15.59 4.74
C SER A 76 -19.11 16.40 5.23
N MET A 77 -20.31 15.86 5.13
CA MET A 77 -21.58 16.54 5.41
C MET A 77 -22.51 15.69 6.28
N THR A 78 -23.60 16.31 6.77
CA THR A 78 -24.71 15.56 7.37
C THR A 78 -25.27 14.63 6.31
N ASP A 79 -25.15 13.33 6.58
CA ASP A 79 -25.63 12.29 5.69
C ASP A 79 -27.15 12.31 5.56
N ASN A 80 -27.63 12.14 4.33
CA ASN A 80 -29.05 12.00 4.00
C ASN A 80 -29.23 10.88 2.96
N SER A 81 -28.47 9.82 3.14
CA SER A 81 -28.40 8.70 2.21
C SER A 81 -29.44 7.64 2.53
N ASP A 82 -29.86 6.89 1.52
CA ASP A 82 -30.81 5.80 1.66
C ASP A 82 -30.51 4.69 0.66
N ALA A 83 -30.97 3.47 0.95
CA ALA A 83 -30.84 2.33 0.05
C ALA A 83 -32.09 1.44 0.11
N TYR A 84 -32.62 1.11 -1.05
CA TYR A 84 -33.78 0.26 -1.25
C TYR A 84 -33.38 -1.04 -1.94
N ASP A 85 -33.40 -2.13 -1.18
CA ASP A 85 -33.14 -3.48 -1.66
C ASP A 85 -34.33 -4.02 -2.46
N ALA A 86 -34.11 -4.24 -3.76
CA ALA A 86 -35.08 -4.85 -4.66
C ALA A 86 -34.52 -6.12 -5.33
N CYS A 87 -33.51 -6.76 -4.73
CA CYS A 87 -32.80 -7.90 -5.32
C CYS A 87 -33.71 -9.07 -5.67
N ALA A 88 -34.65 -9.43 -4.77
CA ALA A 88 -35.52 -10.57 -4.97
C ALA A 88 -36.51 -10.41 -6.16
N GLY A 89 -36.82 -9.18 -6.56
CA GLY A 89 -37.81 -8.89 -7.61
C GLY A 89 -37.19 -8.42 -8.92
N TYR A 90 -36.17 -7.57 -8.83
CA TYR A 90 -35.61 -6.86 -9.99
C TYR A 90 -34.13 -7.11 -10.20
N GLY A 91 -33.45 -7.80 -9.25
CA GLY A 91 -32.00 -8.01 -9.32
C GLY A 91 -31.20 -6.70 -9.20
N LEU A 92 -31.81 -5.67 -8.62
CA LEU A 92 -31.23 -4.33 -8.47
C LEU A 92 -31.42 -3.79 -7.05
N VAL A 93 -30.55 -2.88 -6.66
CA VAL A 93 -30.65 -2.04 -5.47
C VAL A 93 -30.60 -0.59 -5.92
N LEU A 94 -31.56 0.22 -5.49
CA LEU A 94 -31.52 1.68 -5.65
C LEU A 94 -30.85 2.26 -4.41
N PHE A 95 -29.84 3.09 -4.55
CA PHE A 95 -29.23 3.78 -3.43
C PHE A 95 -28.97 5.25 -3.78
N ASN A 96 -29.23 6.12 -2.81
CA ASN A 96 -29.03 7.56 -2.93
C ASN A 96 -27.85 7.96 -2.06
N SER A 97 -26.83 8.59 -2.64
CA SER A 97 -25.69 9.14 -1.90
C SER A 97 -25.87 10.65 -1.79
N SER A 98 -26.20 11.15 -0.61
CA SER A 98 -26.55 12.56 -0.42
C SER A 98 -25.99 13.14 0.87
N GLY A 99 -25.58 14.40 0.79
CA GLY A 99 -25.08 15.17 1.92
C GLY A 99 -25.64 16.58 1.92
N ASN A 100 -26.06 17.03 3.10
CA ASN A 100 -26.57 18.38 3.36
C ASN A 100 -25.68 19.04 4.42
N SER A 101 -25.60 20.38 4.45
CA SER A 101 -24.83 21.20 5.43
C SER A 101 -23.33 21.41 5.17
N GLY A 102 -22.92 21.39 3.91
CA GLY A 102 -21.56 21.79 3.55
C GLY A 102 -21.27 23.25 3.90
N ASN A 103 -20.06 23.51 4.38
CA ASN A 103 -19.60 24.83 4.83
C ASN A 103 -18.10 25.02 4.51
N PRO A 104 -17.54 26.24 4.64
CA PRO A 104 -16.14 26.50 4.28
C PRO A 104 -15.11 25.64 5.00
N THR A 105 -15.42 25.12 6.20
CA THR A 105 -14.49 24.32 7.00
C THR A 105 -14.36 22.89 6.49
N ASN A 106 -15.43 22.29 5.97
CA ASN A 106 -15.46 20.86 5.62
C ASN A 106 -15.64 20.58 4.12
N ASN A 107 -16.04 21.56 3.31
CA ASN A 107 -16.43 21.36 1.91
C ASN A 107 -16.00 22.50 0.98
N SER A 108 -14.80 23.05 1.20
CA SER A 108 -14.19 23.95 0.21
C SER A 108 -13.73 23.13 -1.00
N VAL A 109 -14.21 23.50 -2.18
CA VAL A 109 -13.90 22.82 -3.45
C VAL A 109 -13.21 23.79 -4.41
N THR A 110 -12.32 23.26 -5.26
CA THR A 110 -11.57 24.03 -6.25
C THR A 110 -11.83 23.47 -7.64
N ALA A 111 -12.16 24.33 -8.60
CA ALA A 111 -12.39 23.94 -9.99
C ALA A 111 -11.28 23.02 -10.52
N GLY A 112 -11.68 21.87 -11.06
CA GLY A 112 -10.79 20.85 -11.63
C GLY A 112 -10.06 19.99 -10.62
N VAL A 113 -10.24 20.21 -9.30
CA VAL A 113 -9.59 19.42 -8.25
C VAL A 113 -10.58 18.40 -7.69
N PRO A 114 -10.35 17.09 -7.90
CA PRO A 114 -11.24 16.05 -7.40
C PRO A 114 -11.26 15.98 -5.87
N VAL A 115 -12.43 15.67 -5.31
CA VAL A 115 -12.63 15.45 -3.87
C VAL A 115 -13.56 14.26 -3.63
N ILE A 116 -13.25 13.41 -2.65
CA ILE A 116 -14.18 12.36 -2.20
C ILE A 116 -15.23 13.01 -1.30
N ILE A 117 -16.51 12.91 -1.69
CA ILE A 117 -17.63 13.52 -0.95
C ILE A 117 -18.50 12.47 -0.24
N HIS A 118 -18.42 11.21 -0.68
CA HIS A 118 -19.25 10.11 -0.20
C HIS A 118 -18.47 8.79 -0.24
N GLN A 119 -18.80 7.84 0.62
CA GLN A 119 -18.27 6.48 0.59
C GLN A 119 -19.42 5.48 0.55
N VAL A 120 -19.31 4.51 -0.35
CA VAL A 120 -20.21 3.36 -0.44
C VAL A 120 -19.36 2.10 -0.41
N CYS A 121 -19.68 1.17 0.47
CA CYS A 121 -19.02 -0.14 0.51
C CYS A 121 -19.93 -1.22 -0.04
N PHE A 122 -19.33 -2.11 -0.81
CA PHE A 122 -20.02 -3.19 -1.49
C PHE A 122 -19.44 -4.53 -1.06
N THR A 123 -20.30 -5.51 -0.78
CA THR A 123 -19.88 -6.92 -0.73
C THR A 123 -20.00 -7.51 -2.13
N VAL A 124 -18.84 -7.79 -2.75
CA VAL A 124 -18.76 -8.36 -4.10
C VAL A 124 -17.96 -9.67 -4.00
N PRO A 125 -18.62 -10.84 -3.99
CA PRO A 125 -17.92 -12.11 -3.85
C PRO A 125 -16.87 -12.34 -4.94
N SER A 126 -15.83 -13.12 -4.61
CA SER A 126 -14.81 -13.52 -5.58
C SER A 126 -15.43 -14.13 -6.85
N GLY A 127 -14.92 -13.69 -8.02
CA GLY A 127 -15.40 -14.07 -9.34
C GLY A 127 -16.66 -13.34 -9.82
N GLU A 128 -17.28 -12.49 -9.00
CA GLU A 128 -18.44 -11.71 -9.37
C GLU A 128 -18.10 -10.26 -9.77
N SER A 129 -19.11 -9.59 -10.31
CA SER A 129 -19.06 -8.18 -10.65
C SER A 129 -20.40 -7.52 -10.38
N ILE A 130 -20.37 -6.24 -10.03
CA ILE A 130 -21.57 -5.39 -9.99
C ILE A 130 -21.39 -4.20 -10.94
N THR A 131 -22.49 -3.75 -11.54
CA THR A 131 -22.53 -2.49 -12.28
C THR A 131 -23.26 -1.46 -11.45
N ILE A 132 -22.78 -0.23 -11.47
CA ILE A 132 -23.41 0.96 -10.91
C ILE A 132 -23.82 1.85 -12.10
N THR A 133 -25.07 2.27 -12.10
CA THR A 133 -25.70 3.05 -13.18
C THR A 133 -26.43 4.23 -12.53
N GLU A 134 -26.41 5.40 -13.16
CA GLU A 134 -27.15 6.57 -12.66
C GLU A 134 -28.68 6.31 -12.69
N ASP A 135 -29.38 6.83 -11.68
CA ASP A 135 -30.83 7.02 -11.74
C ASP A 135 -31.15 8.39 -12.33
N ASP A 136 -31.48 8.39 -13.63
CA ASP A 136 -31.87 9.55 -14.43
C ASP A 136 -33.03 10.38 -13.81
N ILE A 137 -33.82 9.80 -12.88
CA ILE A 137 -34.92 10.51 -12.23
C ILE A 137 -34.41 11.44 -11.12
N THR A 138 -33.44 10.97 -10.34
CA THR A 138 -32.91 11.72 -9.20
C THR A 138 -31.89 12.78 -9.57
N ASP A 139 -31.37 12.74 -10.82
CA ASP A 139 -30.44 13.68 -11.47
C ASP A 139 -29.23 14.09 -10.59
N LEU A 140 -28.01 13.76 -11.02
CA LEU A 140 -26.81 14.07 -10.25
C LEU A 140 -26.62 15.58 -10.14
N THR A 141 -26.77 16.10 -8.92
CA THR A 141 -26.67 17.55 -8.68
C THR A 141 -25.76 17.86 -7.51
N THR A 142 -24.98 18.93 -7.67
CA THR A 142 -24.21 19.55 -6.60
C THR A 142 -24.53 21.04 -6.52
N ASN A 143 -24.62 21.59 -5.32
CA ASN A 143 -24.82 23.02 -5.12
C ASN A 143 -23.56 23.63 -4.51
N VAL A 144 -23.04 24.68 -5.14
CA VAL A 144 -21.79 25.33 -4.74
C VAL A 144 -22.02 26.82 -4.54
N ASP A 145 -21.71 27.32 -3.34
CA ASP A 145 -21.63 28.75 -3.06
C ASP A 145 -20.30 29.29 -3.59
N LEU A 146 -20.37 30.26 -4.51
CA LEU A 146 -19.20 30.76 -5.24
C LEU A 146 -18.38 31.72 -4.37
N SER A 147 -17.06 31.67 -4.51
CA SER A 147 -16.13 32.57 -3.81
C SER A 147 -16.37 34.06 -4.08
N GLY A 148 -16.92 34.41 -5.25
CA GLY A 148 -17.32 35.77 -5.64
C GLY A 148 -18.72 36.20 -5.17
N GLY A 149 -19.41 35.35 -4.41
CA GLY A 149 -20.82 35.52 -4.03
C GLY A 149 -21.81 34.88 -5.00
N GLY A 150 -22.98 34.50 -4.49
CA GLY A 150 -23.99 33.72 -5.21
C GLY A 150 -23.76 32.22 -5.10
N SER A 151 -24.65 31.44 -5.71
CA SER A 151 -24.56 29.98 -5.76
C SER A 151 -24.84 29.48 -7.18
N THR A 152 -24.34 28.28 -7.48
CA THR A 152 -24.61 27.57 -8.72
C THR A 152 -24.97 26.12 -8.43
N THR A 153 -25.77 25.53 -9.31
CA THR A 153 -25.99 24.09 -9.37
C THR A 153 -25.17 23.54 -10.52
N GLU A 154 -24.36 22.53 -10.25
CA GLU A 154 -23.68 21.74 -11.26
C GLU A 154 -24.42 20.41 -11.45
N PHE A 155 -24.29 19.87 -12.66
CA PHE A 155 -24.84 18.59 -13.12
C PHE A 155 -23.65 17.75 -13.61
N PRO A 156 -22.92 17.09 -12.71
CA PRO A 156 -21.72 16.33 -13.06
C PRO A 156 -22.05 15.24 -14.07
N SER A 157 -21.20 15.11 -15.09
CA SER A 157 -21.30 13.96 -15.98
C SER A 157 -20.95 12.68 -15.22
N TYR A 158 -21.68 11.60 -15.50
CA TYR A 158 -21.40 10.28 -14.97
C TYR A 158 -21.33 9.25 -16.11
N SER A 159 -20.67 8.14 -15.84
CA SER A 159 -20.66 6.97 -16.72
C SER A 159 -20.75 5.71 -15.87
N ASP A 160 -21.49 4.72 -16.38
CA ASP A 160 -21.66 3.44 -15.72
C ASP A 160 -20.31 2.88 -15.29
N PHE A 161 -20.27 2.42 -14.04
CA PHE A 161 -19.08 1.90 -13.43
C PHE A 161 -19.27 0.42 -13.12
N THR A 162 -18.25 -0.40 -13.37
CA THR A 162 -18.31 -1.83 -13.05
C THR A 162 -17.20 -2.19 -12.09
N ILE A 163 -17.58 -2.79 -10.97
CA ILE A 163 -16.65 -3.38 -10.01
C ILE A 163 -16.55 -4.86 -10.38
N ILE A 164 -15.32 -5.32 -10.64
CA ILE A 164 -15.02 -6.74 -10.90
C ILE A 164 -14.09 -7.18 -9.78
N ASN A 165 -14.56 -8.04 -8.86
CA ASN A 165 -13.79 -8.41 -7.68
C ASN A 165 -12.38 -8.90 -8.06
N ASN A 166 -12.28 -9.84 -9.01
CA ASN A 166 -10.99 -10.41 -9.41
C ASN A 166 -10.02 -9.43 -10.08
N ASN A 167 -10.45 -8.25 -10.50
CA ASN A 167 -9.54 -7.21 -11.00
C ASN A 167 -9.02 -6.31 -9.87
N VAL A 168 -9.78 -6.23 -8.78
CA VAL A 168 -9.45 -5.40 -7.61
C VAL A 168 -8.66 -6.21 -6.60
N CYS A 169 -9.18 -7.38 -6.23
CA CYS A 169 -8.59 -8.31 -5.27
C CYS A 169 -7.54 -9.19 -5.96
N GLN A 170 -6.38 -8.60 -6.24
CA GLN A 170 -5.20 -9.30 -6.74
C GLN A 170 -4.09 -9.07 -5.72
N GLY A 171 -3.62 -10.16 -5.09
CA GLY A 171 -2.67 -10.02 -3.99
C GLY A 171 -1.21 -9.91 -4.45
N PRO A 172 -0.34 -9.39 -3.57
CA PRO A 172 1.05 -9.15 -3.89
C PRO A 172 1.87 -10.44 -3.88
N THR A 173 3.06 -10.38 -4.49
CA THR A 173 4.08 -11.43 -4.47
C THR A 173 5.38 -10.83 -3.93
N ALA A 174 5.86 -11.38 -2.83
CA ALA A 174 7.14 -11.01 -2.22
C ALA A 174 8.27 -11.89 -2.78
N THR A 175 9.45 -11.31 -2.90
CA THR A 175 10.67 -11.93 -3.45
C THR A 175 11.75 -12.07 -2.39
N ASP A 176 12.56 -13.13 -2.46
CA ASP A 176 13.65 -13.31 -1.50
C ASP A 176 14.63 -12.14 -1.60
N ASN A 177 15.22 -11.76 -0.48
CA ASN A 177 16.16 -10.65 -0.37
C ASN A 177 17.52 -11.11 0.20
N GLU A 178 18.62 -10.66 -0.38
CA GLU A 178 19.98 -10.87 0.09
C GLU A 178 20.83 -9.60 0.12
N SER A 179 21.52 -9.41 1.26
CA SER A 179 22.61 -8.44 1.40
C SER A 179 23.91 -9.18 1.70
N LEU A 180 24.81 -9.20 0.73
CA LEU A 180 26.06 -9.95 0.80
C LEU A 180 27.28 -9.05 1.04
N ASN A 181 28.35 -9.64 1.57
CA ASN A 181 29.65 -9.00 1.76
C ASN A 181 29.57 -7.69 2.58
N ASN A 182 28.79 -7.71 3.66
CA ASN A 182 28.67 -6.56 4.55
C ASN A 182 29.87 -6.39 5.48
N SER A 183 30.19 -5.15 5.84
CA SER A 183 31.07 -4.86 6.97
C SER A 183 30.36 -5.19 8.29
N GLN A 184 31.10 -5.54 9.33
CA GLN A 184 30.52 -5.80 10.65
C GLN A 184 29.79 -4.55 11.18
N GLY A 185 28.58 -4.75 11.73
CA GLY A 185 27.73 -3.69 12.26
C GLY A 185 26.32 -3.76 11.69
N PRO A 186 25.49 -2.73 11.90
CA PRO A 186 24.14 -2.72 11.34
C PRO A 186 24.14 -2.78 9.81
N VAL A 187 23.27 -3.61 9.24
CA VAL A 187 23.06 -3.77 7.80
C VAL A 187 21.60 -3.48 7.50
N SER A 188 21.34 -2.64 6.50
CA SER A 188 20.00 -2.23 6.08
C SER A 188 19.82 -2.53 4.59
N GLN A 189 18.66 -3.05 4.21
CA GLN A 189 18.28 -3.38 2.85
C GLN A 189 16.83 -2.93 2.60
N GLN A 190 16.53 -2.40 1.42
CA GLN A 190 15.15 -2.10 1.03
C GLN A 190 14.54 -3.38 0.46
N VAL A 191 13.49 -3.95 1.09
CA VAL A 191 13.03 -5.31 0.74
C VAL A 191 11.85 -5.39 -0.23
N VAL A 192 11.30 -4.25 -0.64
CA VAL A 192 10.03 -4.14 -1.40
C VAL A 192 10.24 -3.64 -2.84
N THR A 193 11.25 -2.80 -3.06
CA THR A 193 11.42 -1.96 -4.27
C THR A 193 12.82 -2.03 -4.86
N GLU A 194 13.81 -2.55 -4.12
CA GLU A 194 15.15 -2.80 -4.63
C GLU A 194 15.19 -4.17 -5.31
N ASP A 195 15.86 -4.25 -6.45
CA ASP A 195 16.20 -5.53 -7.09
C ASP A 195 17.63 -5.91 -6.69
N ASP A 196 17.76 -6.93 -5.86
CA ASP A 196 19.03 -7.45 -5.38
C ASP A 196 19.50 -8.71 -6.13
N GLY A 197 18.79 -9.07 -7.20
CA GLY A 197 19.07 -10.27 -8.00
C GLY A 197 17.99 -11.35 -7.93
N TYR A 198 17.02 -11.24 -7.01
CA TYR A 198 15.83 -12.10 -6.96
C TYR A 198 14.56 -11.43 -7.50
N GLY A 199 14.64 -10.16 -7.91
CA GLY A 199 13.52 -9.37 -8.39
C GLY A 199 13.07 -8.30 -7.40
N ILE A 200 11.99 -7.61 -7.76
CA ILE A 200 11.28 -6.68 -6.87
C ILE A 200 9.95 -7.31 -6.45
N ASP A 201 9.46 -6.94 -5.28
CA ASP A 201 8.10 -7.29 -4.88
C ASP A 201 7.11 -6.68 -5.87
N SER A 202 6.03 -7.41 -6.16
CA SER A 202 5.12 -7.05 -7.25
C SER A 202 3.67 -7.32 -6.90
N ASP A 203 2.78 -6.47 -7.42
CA ASP A 203 1.34 -6.68 -7.36
C ASP A 203 0.75 -6.50 -8.77
N PRO A 204 -0.09 -7.43 -9.26
CA PRO A 204 -0.78 -7.29 -10.53
C PRO A 204 -1.53 -5.96 -10.78
N ASN A 205 -2.13 -5.35 -9.75
CA ASN A 205 -2.85 -4.08 -9.86
C ASN A 205 -1.96 -2.86 -9.47
N ASN A 206 -0.73 -3.14 -9.03
CA ASN A 206 0.29 -2.17 -8.58
C ASN A 206 -0.15 -1.30 -7.39
N ASP A 207 -0.74 -1.91 -6.36
CA ASP A 207 -1.18 -1.22 -5.14
C ASP A 207 -0.58 -1.77 -3.82
N ILE A 208 0.68 -2.25 -3.86
CA ILE A 208 1.44 -2.62 -2.64
C ILE A 208 1.44 -1.49 -1.61
N ASP A 209 1.14 -1.82 -0.35
CA ASP A 209 1.41 -0.94 0.79
C ASP A 209 2.85 -1.14 1.28
N ILE A 210 3.77 -0.27 0.86
CA ILE A 210 5.19 -0.35 1.27
C ILE A 210 5.39 -0.26 2.79
N THR A 211 4.41 0.27 3.52
CA THR A 211 4.50 0.41 4.98
C THR A 211 4.13 -0.87 5.72
N SER A 212 3.65 -1.90 5.02
CA SER A 212 3.04 -3.10 5.59
C SER A 212 3.99 -4.27 5.89
N VAL A 213 5.32 -4.08 5.72
CA VAL A 213 6.32 -5.12 5.96
C VAL A 213 6.14 -5.71 7.36
N ASP A 214 5.91 -7.03 7.42
CA ASP A 214 5.82 -7.81 8.65
C ASP A 214 6.94 -8.84 8.69
N ILE A 215 7.79 -8.74 9.71
CA ILE A 215 8.98 -9.60 9.90
C ILE A 215 8.80 -10.68 10.97
N ASP A 216 7.61 -10.81 11.58
CA ASP A 216 7.29 -11.88 12.53
C ASP A 216 5.83 -12.35 12.38
N GLN A 217 5.59 -13.12 11.33
CA GLN A 217 4.29 -13.73 10.98
C GLN A 217 3.76 -14.70 12.05
N GLY A 218 4.57 -15.08 13.05
CA GLY A 218 4.13 -15.90 14.18
C GLY A 218 3.28 -15.13 15.19
N THR A 219 3.32 -13.79 15.13
CA THR A 219 2.60 -12.88 16.01
C THR A 219 1.47 -12.20 15.25
N ALA A 220 0.31 -12.01 15.90
CA ALA A 220 -0.85 -11.42 15.23
C ALA A 220 -0.65 -9.92 14.93
N GLY A 221 -0.94 -9.54 13.68
CA GLY A 221 -0.79 -8.17 13.18
C GLY A 221 0.65 -7.86 12.77
N GLN A 222 0.85 -6.72 12.11
CA GLN A 222 2.16 -6.33 11.59
C GLN A 222 3.21 -6.20 12.70
N GLN A 223 4.28 -6.98 12.63
CA GLN A 223 5.45 -6.83 13.48
C GLN A 223 6.61 -6.18 12.73
N THR A 224 7.11 -5.07 13.26
CA THR A 224 8.25 -4.34 12.69
C THR A 224 9.54 -4.54 13.48
N THR A 225 9.56 -5.44 14.46
CA THR A 225 10.75 -5.74 15.26
C THR A 225 10.79 -7.21 15.64
N LEU A 226 11.93 -7.86 15.40
CA LEU A 226 12.18 -9.26 15.77
C LEU A 226 13.55 -9.38 16.43
N VAL A 227 13.59 -9.90 17.65
CA VAL A 227 14.83 -10.14 18.41
C VAL A 227 15.23 -11.60 18.29
N VAL A 228 16.44 -11.86 17.76
CA VAL A 228 17.03 -13.19 17.71
C VAL A 228 18.09 -13.29 18.79
N SER A 229 17.78 -14.04 19.86
CA SER A 229 18.60 -14.10 21.07
C SER A 229 20.02 -14.58 20.78
N GLY A 230 21.01 -13.79 21.19
CA GLY A 230 22.43 -14.11 20.99
C GLY A 230 22.96 -13.71 19.61
N GLU A 231 22.13 -13.14 18.74
CA GLU A 231 22.51 -12.66 17.42
C GLU A 231 22.31 -11.15 17.28
N GLY A 232 21.09 -10.65 17.49
CA GLY A 232 20.76 -9.25 17.21
C GLY A 232 19.26 -8.97 17.07
N THR A 233 18.95 -7.77 16.59
CA THR A 233 17.58 -7.29 16.36
C THR A 233 17.38 -6.93 14.90
N TRP A 234 16.31 -7.46 14.30
CA TRP A 234 15.77 -7.02 13.02
C TRP A 234 14.70 -5.94 13.25
N SER A 235 14.70 -4.90 12.42
CA SER A 235 13.68 -3.84 12.45
C SER A 235 13.27 -3.41 11.05
N ALA A 236 11.97 -3.28 10.79
CA ALA A 236 11.41 -2.73 9.56
C ALA A 236 10.97 -1.27 9.76
N ASP A 237 11.14 -0.42 8.74
CA ASP A 237 10.64 0.96 8.73
C ASP A 237 9.51 1.18 7.71
N ASN A 238 8.86 2.35 7.77
CA ASN A 238 7.74 2.70 6.88
C ASN A 238 8.16 2.97 5.42
N ALA A 239 9.46 2.93 5.11
CA ALA A 239 9.95 2.98 3.73
C ALA A 239 10.26 1.56 3.21
N GLY A 240 9.92 0.51 3.98
CA GLY A 240 10.17 -0.89 3.66
C GLY A 240 11.64 -1.31 3.80
N ASN A 241 12.47 -0.53 4.49
CA ASN A 241 13.83 -0.98 4.80
C ASN A 241 13.78 -1.92 5.99
N VAL A 242 14.50 -3.04 5.89
CA VAL A 242 14.74 -3.96 7.00
C VAL A 242 16.20 -3.88 7.41
N THR A 243 16.44 -3.69 8.70
CA THR A 243 17.78 -3.52 9.28
C THR A 243 18.06 -4.59 10.31
N PHE A 244 19.16 -5.34 10.16
CA PHE A 244 19.71 -6.17 11.21
C PHE A 244 20.76 -5.40 12.00
N THR A 245 20.60 -5.33 13.32
CA THR A 245 21.57 -4.75 14.26
C THR A 245 22.13 -5.87 15.15
N PRO A 246 23.40 -6.27 14.98
CA PRO A 246 23.98 -7.35 15.77
C PRO A 246 24.11 -6.97 17.25
N GLU A 247 23.97 -7.96 18.12
CA GLU A 247 24.37 -7.85 19.53
C GLU A 247 25.88 -7.57 19.63
N THR A 248 26.29 -6.94 20.74
CA THR A 248 27.72 -6.63 20.94
C THR A 248 28.53 -7.92 21.02
N GLY A 249 29.50 -8.06 20.12
CA GLY A 249 30.37 -9.24 20.02
C GLY A 249 29.83 -10.35 19.12
N TYR A 250 28.62 -10.22 18.59
CA TYR A 250 28.16 -11.08 17.50
C TYR A 250 28.91 -10.71 16.22
N THR A 251 29.64 -11.67 15.65
CA THR A 251 30.41 -11.51 14.41
C THR A 251 30.01 -12.52 13.35
N ASP A 252 28.97 -13.31 13.63
CA ASP A 252 28.48 -14.32 12.71
C ASP A 252 27.40 -13.77 11.77
N ASP A 253 27.05 -14.54 10.73
CA ASP A 253 25.92 -14.18 9.87
C ASP A 253 24.63 -14.41 10.66
N PRO A 254 23.68 -13.46 10.73
CA PRO A 254 22.42 -13.72 11.40
C PRO A 254 21.65 -14.87 10.75
N THR A 255 20.82 -15.53 11.55
CA THR A 255 19.80 -16.45 11.07
C THR A 255 18.87 -15.68 10.11
N PRO A 256 18.66 -16.17 8.86
CA PRO A 256 17.71 -15.55 7.94
C PRO A 256 16.30 -15.53 8.54
N ILE A 257 15.57 -14.44 8.28
CA ILE A 257 14.19 -14.26 8.72
C ILE A 257 13.25 -14.31 7.52
N THR A 258 11.96 -14.50 7.75
CA THR A 258 10.94 -14.36 6.71
C THR A 258 10.18 -13.07 6.87
N TYR A 259 9.68 -12.52 5.76
CA TYR A 259 8.78 -11.37 5.76
C TYR A 259 7.59 -11.59 4.83
N THR A 260 6.54 -10.81 5.06
CA THR A 260 5.38 -10.65 4.18
C THR A 260 5.10 -9.16 4.01
N ILE A 261 4.38 -8.84 2.93
CA ILE A 261 3.80 -7.52 2.69
C ILE A 261 2.31 -7.67 2.43
N ARG A 262 1.58 -6.55 2.49
CA ARG A 262 0.18 -6.44 2.09
C ARG A 262 0.02 -5.40 0.99
N ASP A 263 -1.07 -5.53 0.28
CA ASP A 263 -1.55 -4.51 -0.64
C ASP A 263 -2.51 -3.53 0.05
N LEU A 264 -2.96 -2.53 -0.71
CA LEU A 264 -3.94 -1.55 -0.25
C LEU A 264 -5.36 -2.12 -0.13
N THR A 265 -5.59 -3.38 -0.51
CA THR A 265 -6.86 -4.12 -0.36
C THR A 265 -6.85 -5.17 0.75
N ASN A 266 -5.79 -5.17 1.57
CA ASN A 266 -5.54 -6.06 2.71
C ASN A 266 -5.20 -7.52 2.34
N LEU A 267 -4.84 -7.81 1.09
CA LEU A 267 -4.31 -9.11 0.71
C LEU A 267 -2.84 -9.22 1.10
N GLU A 268 -2.48 -10.34 1.70
CA GLU A 268 -1.11 -10.66 2.12
C GLU A 268 -0.37 -11.42 1.00
N SER A 269 0.93 -11.15 0.87
CA SER A 269 1.80 -11.85 -0.07
C SER A 269 2.10 -13.28 0.38
N ASN A 270 2.79 -14.04 -0.48
CA ASN A 270 3.60 -15.15 0.01
C ASN A 270 4.66 -14.67 1.01
N ALA A 271 5.15 -15.58 1.85
CA ALA A 271 6.36 -15.34 2.63
C ALA A 271 7.60 -15.39 1.71
N ALA A 272 8.54 -14.48 1.96
CA ALA A 272 9.86 -14.43 1.36
C ALA A 272 10.94 -14.30 2.44
N THR A 273 12.21 -14.54 2.09
CA THR A 273 13.33 -14.64 3.04
C THR A 273 14.22 -13.40 2.98
N ILE A 274 14.78 -12.95 4.10
CA ILE A 274 15.82 -11.92 4.15
C ILE A 274 17.11 -12.54 4.68
N THR A 275 18.18 -12.46 3.89
CA THR A 275 19.50 -13.02 4.22
C THR A 275 20.55 -11.93 4.30
N VAL A 276 21.27 -11.84 5.43
CA VAL A 276 22.43 -10.95 5.60
C VAL A 276 23.70 -11.78 5.77
N LYS A 277 24.76 -11.43 5.03
CA LYS A 277 26.08 -12.06 5.13
C LYS A 277 27.17 -11.02 5.39
N TYR A 278 28.04 -11.29 6.38
CA TYR A 278 29.20 -10.45 6.66
C TYR A 278 30.45 -10.94 5.93
N LYS A 279 31.37 -10.03 5.63
CA LYS A 279 32.70 -10.37 5.10
C LYS A 279 33.48 -11.17 6.13
N ARG A 280 34.10 -12.27 5.69
CA ARG A 280 34.98 -13.09 6.52
C ARG A 280 36.25 -13.46 5.78
N ALA A 281 37.38 -13.16 6.38
CA ALA A 281 38.68 -13.66 5.98
C ALA A 281 39.17 -14.70 7.00
N ASP A 282 39.81 -15.76 6.53
CA ASP A 282 40.47 -16.77 7.36
C ASP A 282 41.96 -16.78 7.03
N LEU A 283 42.74 -15.98 7.76
CA LEU A 283 44.16 -15.81 7.50
C LEU A 283 45.00 -16.86 8.24
N SER A 284 45.77 -17.65 7.49
CA SER A 284 46.82 -18.50 8.03
C SER A 284 48.21 -17.92 7.73
N VAL A 285 49.13 -18.06 8.68
CA VAL A 285 50.50 -17.56 8.56
C VAL A 285 51.48 -18.68 8.82
N THR A 286 52.41 -18.90 7.90
CA THR A 286 53.57 -19.78 8.12
C THR A 286 54.85 -18.97 8.10
N LYS A 287 55.83 -19.39 8.90
CA LYS A 287 57.16 -18.81 8.94
C LYS A 287 58.17 -19.94 8.88
N ASP A 288 59.03 -19.88 7.87
CA ASP A 288 60.05 -20.88 7.65
C ASP A 288 61.31 -20.20 7.09
N ASP A 289 62.48 -20.67 7.49
CA ASP A 289 63.77 -20.29 6.89
C ASP A 289 64.41 -21.47 6.15
N GLY A 290 63.72 -22.62 6.09
CA GLY A 290 64.17 -23.84 5.44
C GLY A 290 65.38 -24.49 6.13
N SER A 291 65.76 -24.06 7.35
CA SER A 291 66.94 -24.55 8.06
C SER A 291 66.60 -25.04 9.46
N THR A 292 67.27 -26.11 9.89
CA THR A 292 67.19 -26.60 11.28
C THR A 292 68.53 -26.44 12.02
N GLN A 293 69.52 -25.82 11.39
CA GLN A 293 70.85 -25.61 11.97
C GLN A 293 71.33 -24.17 11.75
N TYR A 294 72.01 -23.62 12.76
CA TYR A 294 72.42 -22.22 12.76
C TYR A 294 73.84 -22.06 13.33
N THR A 295 74.60 -21.12 12.75
CA THR A 295 75.92 -20.71 13.24
C THR A 295 75.80 -19.37 13.95
N ALA A 296 76.40 -19.26 15.15
CA ALA A 296 76.36 -18.02 15.90
C ALA A 296 77.02 -16.86 15.14
N GLY A 297 76.34 -15.71 15.09
CA GLY A 297 76.83 -14.50 14.43
C GLY A 297 76.46 -14.36 12.94
N THR A 298 75.70 -15.30 12.36
CA THR A 298 75.23 -15.20 10.96
C THR A 298 73.77 -14.73 10.86
N THR A 299 73.44 -13.97 9.82
CA THR A 299 72.07 -13.55 9.50
C THR A 299 71.22 -14.74 9.06
N VAL A 300 69.98 -14.81 9.54
CA VAL A 300 68.95 -15.77 9.11
C VAL A 300 67.83 -15.00 8.43
N THR A 301 67.40 -15.46 7.26
CA THR A 301 66.27 -14.90 6.52
C THR A 301 65.09 -15.86 6.60
N TYR A 302 63.95 -15.37 7.04
CA TYR A 302 62.71 -16.13 7.07
C TYR A 302 61.79 -15.71 5.93
N THR A 303 61.10 -16.66 5.34
CA THR A 303 59.93 -16.44 4.51
C THR A 303 58.70 -16.51 5.41
N VAL A 304 57.90 -15.45 5.37
CA VAL A 304 56.57 -15.42 5.97
C VAL A 304 55.55 -15.53 4.84
N THR A 305 54.72 -16.57 4.87
CA THR A 305 53.62 -16.73 3.92
C THR A 305 52.31 -16.46 4.65
N VAL A 306 51.47 -15.62 4.06
CA VAL A 306 50.10 -15.35 4.52
C VAL A 306 49.15 -15.90 3.47
N THR A 307 48.17 -16.68 3.88
CA THR A 307 47.14 -17.26 3.01
C THR A 307 45.77 -16.94 3.57
N ASN A 308 44.88 -16.39 2.74
CA ASN A 308 43.47 -16.22 3.08
C ASN A 308 42.66 -17.42 2.58
N ASN A 309 42.21 -18.26 3.50
CA ASN A 309 41.33 -19.40 3.26
C ASN A 309 39.84 -19.02 3.33
N GLY A 310 39.53 -17.78 3.70
CA GLY A 310 38.16 -17.29 3.88
C GLY A 310 37.51 -16.86 2.56
N PRO A 311 36.17 -16.74 2.53
CA PRO A 311 35.42 -16.38 1.32
C PRO A 311 35.58 -14.91 0.89
N SER A 312 36.05 -14.03 1.77
CA SER A 312 36.20 -12.59 1.49
C SER A 312 37.66 -12.13 1.61
N ASP A 313 38.03 -11.11 0.83
CA ASP A 313 39.33 -10.44 0.97
C ASP A 313 39.54 -9.91 2.39
N ALA A 314 40.77 -10.05 2.90
CA ALA A 314 41.18 -9.36 4.11
C ALA A 314 41.44 -7.88 3.78
N VAL A 315 40.64 -6.99 4.37
CA VAL A 315 40.68 -5.53 4.15
C VAL A 315 41.00 -4.77 5.42
#